data_AF-A0A3P7MC03-F1
#
_entry.id   AF-A0A3P7MC03-F1
#
_cell.length_a   1.000
_cell.length_b   1.000
_cell.length_c   1.000
_cell.angle_alpha   90.00
_cell.angle_beta   90.00
_cell.angle_gamma   90.00
#
_symmetry.space_group_name_H-M   'P 1'
#
loop_
_entity.id
_entity.type
_entity.pdbx_description
1 polymer ?
#
loop_
_entity_poly.entity_id
_entity_poly.type
_entity_poly.pdbx_seq_one_letter_code
_entity_poly.pdbx_strand_id
1 'polypeptide(L)'
;MRMHNLALSTSANASDIFRLADLDTYMNWLSKTCLQATLTRNTAQIVADVTAKVAHTLTGYRRLCTGGAQGANPGELVLPETIKLLPLYAQCLFKLDAIRPARNSTIDDRCYMMYLLNGMGVEQSNKLIYPTIIPLHSGSLDPSAQLPVAIRCSAERLLPDSAYFIHNGLRVTRQGDLSEAWVKRLMYEDRDDCGNATYVEYLCHIHKEVRSMLK
;
A
#
# COMPACT_ATOMS: atom_id res chain seq x y z
N MET A 1 -3.54 -7.18 -35.79
CA MET A 1 -2.59 -6.21 -35.19
C MET A 1 -3.32 -5.44 -34.10
N ARG A 2 -2.81 -5.41 -32.87
CA ARG A 2 -3.35 -4.58 -31.77
C ARG A 2 -2.37 -3.44 -31.52
N MET A 3 -2.83 -2.20 -31.72
CA MET A 3 -2.02 -0.97 -31.58
C MET A 3 -2.49 -0.20 -30.34
N HIS A 4 -1.55 0.28 -29.53
CA HIS A 4 -1.81 1.16 -28.39
C HIS A 4 -0.97 2.42 -28.52
N ASN A 5 -1.62 3.58 -28.61
CA ASN A 5 -0.97 4.88 -28.74
C ASN A 5 -1.15 5.66 -27.43
N LEU A 6 -0.06 6.20 -26.88
CA LEU A 6 -0.06 7.00 -25.65
C LEU A 6 0.73 8.29 -25.88
N ALA A 7 0.16 9.43 -25.49
CA ALA A 7 0.83 10.73 -25.49
C ALA A 7 0.85 11.26 -24.06
N LEU A 8 2.02 11.71 -23.60
CA LEU A 8 2.23 12.22 -22.25
C LEU A 8 2.73 13.66 -22.31
N SER A 9 2.26 14.49 -21.38
CA SER A 9 2.75 15.87 -21.25
C SER A 9 4.14 15.88 -20.62
N THR A 10 5.02 16.75 -21.12
CA THR A 10 6.35 16.98 -20.56
C THR A 10 6.37 18.29 -19.78
N SER A 11 7.13 18.34 -18.70
CA SER A 11 7.37 19.58 -17.94
C SER A 11 8.80 19.60 -17.43
N ALA A 12 9.39 20.80 -17.38
CA ALA A 12 10.68 21.05 -16.74
C ALA A 12 10.55 21.26 -15.21
N ASN A 13 9.33 21.52 -14.72
CA ASN A 13 9.08 21.77 -13.30
C ASN A 13 8.73 20.46 -12.59
N ALA A 14 9.49 20.12 -11.54
CA ALA A 14 9.23 18.93 -10.74
C ALA A 14 7.83 18.93 -10.11
N SER A 15 7.29 20.09 -9.76
CA SER A 15 5.95 20.24 -9.18
C SER A 15 4.85 19.74 -10.10
N ASP A 16 4.99 19.92 -11.42
CA ASP A 16 4.02 19.39 -12.38
C ASP A 16 4.11 17.86 -12.48
N ILE A 17 5.31 17.29 -12.35
CA ILE A 17 5.53 15.84 -12.35
C ILE A 17 4.83 15.20 -11.15
N PHE A 18 5.00 15.77 -9.95
CA PHE A 18 4.32 15.26 -8.75
C PHE A 18 2.79 15.41 -8.82
N ARG A 19 2.28 16.45 -9.49
CA ARG A 19 0.84 16.65 -9.71
C ARG A 19 0.23 15.61 -10.66
N LEU A 20 1.03 15.09 -11.60
CA LEU A 20 0.60 14.08 -12.57
C LEU A 20 0.92 12.64 -12.13
N ALA A 21 1.55 12.46 -10.98
CA ALA A 21 1.94 11.15 -10.49
C ALA A 21 0.69 10.31 -10.17
N ASP A 22 0.60 9.12 -10.78
CA ASP A 22 -0.41 8.12 -10.46
C ASP A 22 0.16 7.11 -9.45
N LEU A 23 -0.38 7.14 -8.23
CA LEU A 23 0.02 6.27 -7.14
C LEU A 23 -0.23 4.80 -7.46
N ASP A 24 -1.37 4.46 -8.05
CA ASP A 24 -1.77 3.06 -8.24
C ASP A 24 -0.85 2.39 -9.26
N THR A 25 -0.57 3.10 -10.36
CA THR A 25 0.40 2.64 -11.37
C THR A 25 1.80 2.54 -10.78
N TYR A 26 2.23 3.51 -9.95
CA TYR A 26 3.52 3.45 -9.27
C TYR A 26 3.63 2.22 -8.36
N MET A 27 2.58 1.90 -7.61
CA MET A 27 2.54 0.73 -6.74
C MET A 27 2.49 -0.59 -7.52
N ASN A 28 1.79 -0.65 -8.66
CA ASN A 28 1.83 -1.82 -9.55
C ASN A 28 3.25 -2.09 -10.06
N TRP A 29 3.95 -1.05 -10.52
CA TRP A 29 5.35 -1.18 -10.95
C TRP A 29 6.29 -1.55 -9.79
N LEU A 30 6.14 -0.91 -8.63
CA LEU A 30 6.97 -1.15 -7.46
C LEU A 30 6.81 -2.60 -6.96
N SER A 31 5.57 -3.11 -6.92
CA SER A 31 5.30 -4.48 -6.48
C SER A 31 5.97 -5.53 -7.39
N LYS A 32 5.90 -5.35 -8.72
CA LYS A 32 6.60 -6.20 -9.69
C LYS A 32 8.13 -6.12 -9.56
N THR A 33 8.66 -4.93 -9.27
CA THR A 33 10.09 -4.74 -9.01
C THR A 33 10.53 -5.49 -7.75
N CYS A 34 9.72 -5.44 -6.68
CA CYS A 34 9.96 -6.21 -5.47
C CYS A 34 9.95 -7.72 -5.73
N LEU A 35 9.00 -8.22 -6.54
CA LEU A 35 8.93 -9.63 -6.92
C LEU A 35 10.22 -10.08 -7.60
N GLN A 36 10.75 -9.31 -8.55
CA GLN A 36 12.02 -9.63 -9.20
C GLN A 36 13.19 -9.62 -8.21
N ALA A 37 13.19 -8.68 -7.25
CA ALA A 37 14.22 -8.62 -6.22
C ALA A 37 14.20 -9.85 -5.29
N THR A 38 13.05 -10.52 -5.08
CA THR A 38 12.99 -11.75 -4.26
C THR A 38 13.84 -12.90 -4.78
N LEU A 39 14.21 -12.88 -6.06
CA LEU A 39 15.08 -13.91 -6.67
C LEU A 39 16.55 -13.76 -6.26
N THR A 40 16.97 -12.58 -5.81
CA THR A 40 18.39 -12.25 -5.56
C THR A 40 18.66 -11.64 -4.19
N ARG A 41 17.64 -11.13 -3.51
CA ARG A 41 17.74 -10.44 -2.22
C ARG A 41 16.82 -11.05 -1.19
N ASN A 42 17.19 -10.93 0.07
CA ASN A 42 16.31 -11.31 1.17
C ASN A 42 15.23 -10.25 1.44
N THR A 43 14.17 -10.62 2.16
CA THR A 43 13.05 -9.71 2.46
C THR A 43 13.48 -8.43 3.18
N ALA A 44 14.44 -8.50 4.11
CA ALA A 44 14.90 -7.33 4.85
C ALA A 44 15.58 -6.29 3.95
N GLN A 45 16.40 -6.75 2.99
CA GLN A 45 17.02 -5.90 1.98
C GLN A 45 15.95 -5.25 1.08
N ILE A 46 14.94 -6.01 0.65
CA ILE A 46 13.85 -5.49 -0.19
C ILE A 46 13.07 -4.40 0.55
N VAL A 47 12.73 -4.64 1.82
CA VAL A 47 12.02 -3.65 2.66
C VAL A 47 12.86 -2.37 2.82
N ALA A 48 14.17 -2.51 3.05
CA ALA A 48 15.08 -1.37 3.15
C ALA A 48 15.16 -0.58 1.83
N ASP A 49 15.33 -1.27 0.69
CA ASP A 49 15.41 -0.66 -0.64
C ASP A 49 14.14 0.14 -0.97
N VAL A 50 12.96 -0.44 -0.72
CA VAL A 50 11.68 0.24 -0.97
C VAL A 50 11.48 1.41 -0.02
N THR A 51 11.83 1.24 1.26
CA THR A 51 11.74 2.31 2.26
C THR A 51 12.64 3.50 1.88
N ALA A 52 13.87 3.23 1.44
CA ALA A 52 14.78 4.25 0.92
C ALA A 52 14.19 4.91 -0.34
N LYS A 53 13.62 4.14 -1.27
CA LYS A 53 12.97 4.68 -2.49
C LYS A 53 11.82 5.64 -2.15
N VAL A 54 10.96 5.27 -1.20
CA VAL A 54 9.86 6.11 -0.71
C VAL A 54 10.41 7.37 -0.04
N ALA A 55 11.38 7.23 0.87
CA ALA A 55 12.01 8.37 1.53
C ALA A 55 12.67 9.33 0.53
N HIS A 56 13.37 8.83 -0.49
CA HIS A 56 13.96 9.64 -1.55
C HIS A 56 12.90 10.37 -2.38
N THR A 57 11.78 9.71 -2.71
CA THR A 57 10.67 10.33 -3.45
C THR A 57 10.08 11.51 -2.68
N LEU A 58 9.84 11.33 -1.37
CA LEU A 58 9.31 12.38 -0.50
C LEU A 58 10.32 13.50 -0.23
N THR A 59 11.60 13.15 -0.06
CA THR A 59 12.70 14.12 0.07
C THR A 59 12.83 14.96 -1.20
N GLY A 60 12.74 14.33 -2.38
CA GLY A 60 12.75 15.00 -3.67
C GLY A 60 11.61 16.00 -3.80
N TYR A 61 10.39 15.63 -3.38
CA TYR A 61 9.26 16.55 -3.36
C TYR A 61 9.53 17.77 -2.46
N ARG A 62 10.01 17.54 -1.23
CA ARG A 62 10.29 18.64 -0.30
C ARG A 62 11.37 19.59 -0.82
N ARG A 63 12.44 19.04 -1.41
CA ARG A 63 13.54 19.82 -1.98
C ARG A 63 13.11 20.65 -3.19
N LEU A 64 12.32 20.05 -4.09
CA LEU A 64 12.04 20.63 -5.40
C LEU A 64 10.74 21.44 -5.47
N CYS A 65 9.75 21.17 -4.61
CA CYS A 65 8.41 21.75 -4.72
C CYS A 65 8.01 22.65 -3.54
N THR A 66 8.60 22.47 -2.36
CA THR A 66 8.18 23.18 -1.14
C THR A 66 9.26 24.11 -0.60
N GLY A 67 10.16 24.62 -1.45
CA GLY A 67 11.23 25.53 -1.05
C GLY A 67 12.32 24.91 -0.17
N GLY A 68 12.48 23.58 -0.17
CA GLY A 68 13.55 22.88 0.52
C GLY A 68 13.47 22.95 2.06
N ALA A 69 14.63 23.09 2.70
CA ALA A 69 14.74 23.14 4.17
C ALA A 69 14.14 24.42 4.80
N GLN A 70 13.85 25.45 3.99
CA GLN A 70 13.41 26.77 4.46
C GLN A 70 11.91 27.04 4.22
N GLY A 71 11.25 26.32 3.31
CA GLY A 71 9.85 26.61 2.93
C GLY A 71 8.77 25.90 3.75
N ALA A 72 9.11 24.87 4.53
CA ALA A 72 8.15 24.16 5.39
C ALA A 72 8.77 23.80 6.74
N ASN A 73 7.94 23.83 7.79
CA ASN A 73 8.38 23.52 9.16
C ASN A 73 9.14 22.18 9.22
N PRO A 74 10.37 22.14 9.78
CA PRO A 74 11.20 20.92 9.80
C PRO A 74 10.58 19.73 10.56
N GLY A 75 9.54 19.99 11.36
CA GLY A 75 8.77 18.97 12.08
C GLY A 75 7.59 18.39 11.30
N GLU A 76 7.23 18.96 10.14
CA GLU A 76 6.09 18.53 9.35
C GLU A 76 6.54 17.69 8.15
N LEU A 77 5.88 16.56 7.92
CA LEU A 77 6.07 15.74 6.73
C LEU A 77 5.11 16.23 5.64
N VAL A 78 5.60 17.07 4.73
CA VAL A 78 4.80 17.60 3.61
C VAL A 78 4.71 16.56 2.49
N LEU A 79 3.49 16.14 2.17
CA LEU A 79 3.19 15.11 1.17
C LEU A 79 2.46 15.74 -0.03
N PRO A 80 2.76 15.33 -1.28
CA PRO A 80 1.93 15.67 -2.42
C PRO A 80 0.56 15.00 -2.29
N GLU A 81 -0.49 15.67 -2.73
CA GLU A 81 -1.85 15.13 -2.65
C GLU A 81 -2.00 13.80 -3.40
N THR A 82 -1.36 13.67 -4.56
CA THR A 82 -1.39 12.50 -5.44
C THR A 82 -0.77 11.25 -4.83
N ILE A 83 0.29 11.39 -4.04
CA ILE A 83 1.04 10.27 -3.44
C ILE A 83 0.98 10.28 -1.91
N LYS A 84 -0.01 10.95 -1.31
CA LYS A 84 -0.17 11.02 0.16
C LYS A 84 -0.32 9.65 0.82
N LEU A 85 -0.86 8.67 0.08
CA LEU A 85 -1.03 7.29 0.54
C LEU A 85 0.18 6.39 0.22
N LEU A 86 1.23 6.91 -0.42
CA LEU A 86 2.40 6.12 -0.78
C LEU A 86 3.04 5.38 0.41
N PRO A 87 3.27 6.00 1.58
CA PRO A 87 3.85 5.28 2.72
C PRO A 87 2.95 4.14 3.21
N LEU A 88 1.62 4.33 3.16
CA LEU A 88 0.65 3.31 3.55
C LEU A 88 0.75 2.11 2.60
N TYR A 89 0.69 2.37 1.29
CA TYR A 89 0.74 1.33 0.27
C TYR A 89 2.07 0.57 0.25
N ALA A 90 3.20 1.28 0.43
CA ALA A 90 4.52 0.67 0.53
C ALA A 90 4.61 -0.30 1.73
N GLN A 91 4.06 0.09 2.88
CA GLN A 91 4.01 -0.78 4.04
C GLN A 91 3.12 -2.01 3.81
N CYS A 92 1.94 -1.82 3.20
CA CYS A 92 1.02 -2.93 2.90
C CYS A 92 1.67 -3.94 1.95
N LEU A 93 2.47 -3.46 0.99
CA LEU A 93 3.25 -4.29 0.08
C LEU A 93 4.19 -5.26 0.83
N PHE A 94 4.82 -4.83 1.93
CA PHE A 94 5.71 -5.68 2.73
C PHE A 94 4.98 -6.78 3.49
N LYS A 95 3.69 -6.57 3.76
CA LYS A 95 2.82 -7.51 4.48
C LYS A 95 2.14 -8.52 3.54
N LEU A 96 2.26 -8.36 2.22
CA LEU A 96 1.76 -9.36 1.27
C LEU A 96 2.54 -10.67 1.39
N ASP A 97 1.83 -11.80 1.26
CA ASP A 97 2.41 -13.15 1.26
C ASP A 97 3.54 -13.32 0.22
N ALA A 98 3.46 -12.60 -0.88
CA ALA A 98 4.46 -12.60 -1.94
C ALA A 98 5.83 -12.03 -1.50
N ILE A 99 5.87 -11.11 -0.52
CA ILE A 99 7.08 -10.38 -0.14
C ILE A 99 7.49 -10.68 1.30
N ARG A 100 6.52 -10.78 2.23
CA ARG A 100 6.77 -10.99 3.66
C ARG A 100 7.59 -12.26 3.93
N PRO A 101 8.25 -12.39 5.09
CA PRO A 101 8.96 -13.62 5.45
C PRO A 101 8.02 -14.83 5.52
N ALA A 102 8.44 -15.99 5.01
CA ALA A 102 7.61 -17.19 4.88
C ALA A 102 7.38 -17.96 6.21
N ARG A 103 7.26 -17.28 7.35
CA ARG A 103 7.14 -17.93 8.67
C ARG A 103 5.81 -18.64 8.86
N ASN A 104 4.73 -18.11 8.25
CA ASN A 104 3.35 -18.59 8.44
C ASN A 104 2.60 -18.78 7.11
N SER A 105 3.32 -19.11 6.03
CA SER A 105 2.78 -19.34 4.68
C SER A 105 3.47 -20.52 4.03
N THR A 106 2.71 -21.37 3.32
CA THR A 106 3.33 -22.44 2.53
C THR A 106 4.11 -21.86 1.36
N ILE A 107 5.06 -22.64 0.83
CA ILE A 107 5.82 -22.26 -0.37
C ILE A 107 4.88 -22.12 -1.57
N ASP A 108 3.89 -23.01 -1.69
CA ASP A 108 2.91 -22.99 -2.77
C ASP A 108 2.04 -21.74 -2.72
N ASP A 109 1.51 -21.37 -1.54
CA ASP A 109 0.73 -20.14 -1.36
C ASP A 109 1.56 -18.90 -1.76
N ARG A 110 2.85 -18.89 -1.41
CA ARG A 110 3.75 -17.79 -1.75
C ARG A 110 3.98 -17.73 -3.27
N CYS A 111 4.36 -18.84 -3.89
CA CYS A 111 4.58 -18.93 -5.33
C CYS A 111 3.32 -18.52 -6.11
N TYR A 112 2.15 -18.96 -5.64
CA TYR A 112 0.86 -18.57 -6.20
C TYR A 112 0.61 -17.06 -6.07
N MET A 113 0.84 -16.47 -4.90
CA MET A 113 0.68 -15.03 -4.70
C MET A 113 1.65 -14.21 -5.56
N MET A 114 2.90 -14.67 -5.71
CA MET A 114 3.90 -14.05 -6.59
C MET A 114 3.46 -14.10 -8.06
N TYR A 115 2.96 -15.26 -8.51
CA TYR A 115 2.43 -15.45 -9.85
C TYR A 115 1.25 -14.50 -10.14
N LEU A 116 0.28 -14.45 -9.23
CA LEU A 116 -0.87 -13.57 -9.34
C LEU A 116 -0.47 -12.10 -9.40
N LEU A 117 0.32 -11.62 -8.44
CA LEU A 117 0.73 -10.22 -8.36
C LEU A 117 1.53 -9.79 -9.62
N ASN A 118 2.32 -10.71 -10.21
CA ASN A 118 3.03 -10.44 -11.46
C ASN A 118 2.09 -10.28 -12.66
N GLY A 119 0.98 -11.02 -12.70
CA GLY A 119 -0.03 -10.97 -13.77
C GLY A 119 -1.07 -9.85 -13.63
N MET A 120 -1.20 -9.24 -12.45
CA MET A 120 -2.25 -8.26 -12.17
C MET A 120 -2.04 -6.91 -12.88
N GLY A 121 -3.15 -6.35 -13.36
CA GLY A 121 -3.27 -4.95 -13.77
C GLY A 121 -3.30 -4.00 -12.58
N VAL A 122 -3.32 -2.69 -12.87
CA VAL A 122 -3.24 -1.63 -11.84
C VAL A 122 -4.36 -1.77 -10.81
N GLU A 123 -5.63 -1.83 -11.26
CA GLU A 123 -6.80 -1.93 -10.38
C GLU A 123 -6.77 -3.17 -9.48
N GLN A 124 -6.43 -4.33 -10.06
CA GLN A 124 -6.38 -5.60 -9.33
C GLN A 124 -5.26 -5.59 -8.29
N SER A 125 -4.08 -5.09 -8.67
CA SER A 125 -2.95 -4.99 -7.74
C SER A 125 -3.22 -4.01 -6.61
N ASN A 126 -3.94 -2.90 -6.87
CA ASN A 126 -4.34 -1.94 -5.85
C ASN A 126 -5.23 -2.63 -4.79
N LYS A 127 -6.31 -3.30 -5.24
CA LYS A 127 -7.22 -4.06 -4.36
C LYS A 127 -6.53 -5.18 -3.58
N LEU A 128 -5.48 -5.79 -4.15
CA LEU A 128 -4.70 -6.81 -3.46
C LEU A 128 -3.77 -6.20 -2.40
N ILE A 129 -3.10 -5.08 -2.70
CA ILE A 129 -2.18 -4.39 -1.79
C ILE A 129 -2.94 -3.79 -0.60
N TYR A 130 -4.09 -3.15 -0.84
CA TYR A 130 -4.93 -2.59 0.20
C TYR A 130 -6.39 -3.04 -0.01
N PRO A 131 -6.86 -4.04 0.75
CA PRO A 131 -8.20 -4.61 0.57
C PRO A 131 -9.29 -3.61 0.95
N THR A 132 -10.48 -3.81 0.41
CA THR A 132 -11.65 -3.00 0.75
C THR A 132 -12.46 -3.71 1.83
N ILE A 133 -12.77 -3.02 2.92
CA ILE A 133 -13.65 -3.51 4.00
C ILE A 133 -14.94 -2.70 3.99
N ILE A 134 -16.07 -3.35 3.78
CA ILE A 134 -17.39 -2.73 3.71
C ILE A 134 -18.23 -3.20 4.90
N PRO A 135 -18.74 -2.29 5.77
CA PRO A 135 -19.64 -2.66 6.86
C PRO A 135 -21.02 -3.03 6.31
N LEU A 136 -21.45 -4.28 6.53
CA LEU A 136 -22.76 -4.75 6.07
C LEU A 136 -23.90 -4.33 7.01
N HIS A 137 -23.59 -4.07 8.28
CA HIS A 137 -24.58 -3.64 9.28
C HIS A 137 -25.13 -2.22 9.05
N SER A 138 -24.41 -1.39 8.27
CA SER A 138 -24.79 -0.01 7.96
C SER A 138 -25.51 0.12 6.61
N GLY A 139 -25.72 -0.97 5.89
CA GLY A 139 -26.31 -0.97 4.55
C GLY A 139 -27.83 -1.18 4.55
N SER A 140 -28.51 -0.55 3.59
CA SER A 140 -29.87 -0.95 3.23
C SER A 140 -29.84 -2.27 2.46
N LEU A 141 -30.86 -3.11 2.65
CA LEU A 141 -31.04 -4.37 1.91
C LEU A 141 -31.62 -4.15 0.49
N ASP A 142 -31.93 -2.90 0.13
CA ASP A 142 -32.43 -2.57 -1.20
C ASP A 142 -31.32 -2.77 -2.25
N PRO A 143 -31.54 -3.60 -3.29
CA PRO A 143 -30.58 -3.81 -4.38
C PRO A 143 -30.19 -2.53 -5.13
N SER A 144 -31.00 -1.48 -5.04
CA SER A 144 -30.74 -0.18 -5.64
C SER A 144 -30.01 0.79 -4.70
N ALA A 145 -29.83 0.43 -3.43
CA ALA A 145 -29.14 1.26 -2.46
C ALA A 145 -27.63 1.33 -2.76
N GLN A 146 -27.05 2.49 -2.49
CA GLN A 146 -25.61 2.67 -2.58
C GLN A 146 -24.90 1.79 -1.54
N LEU A 147 -23.82 1.15 -1.97
CA LEU A 147 -22.94 0.38 -1.08
C LEU A 147 -22.41 1.28 0.05
N PRO A 148 -22.34 0.76 1.29
CA PRO A 148 -21.76 1.49 2.40
C PRO A 148 -20.32 1.92 2.14
N VAL A 149 -19.92 3.05 2.74
CA VAL A 149 -18.55 3.58 2.62
C VAL A 149 -17.57 2.59 3.24
N ALA A 150 -16.49 2.29 2.50
CA ALA A 150 -15.44 1.42 2.98
C ALA A 150 -14.73 2.00 4.21
N ILE A 151 -14.36 1.13 5.14
CA ILE A 151 -13.62 1.48 6.35
C ILE A 151 -12.13 1.10 6.21
N ARG A 152 -11.30 1.71 7.05
CA ARG A 152 -9.85 1.43 7.11
C ARG A 152 -9.56 0.00 7.55
N CYS A 153 -8.46 -0.55 7.03
CA CYS A 153 -7.95 -1.89 7.34
C CYS A 153 -7.24 -1.96 8.69
N SER A 154 -7.99 -1.67 9.76
CA SER A 154 -7.54 -1.79 11.15
C SER A 154 -8.62 -2.48 11.99
N ALA A 155 -8.20 -3.37 12.89
CA ALA A 155 -9.05 -4.10 13.80
C ALA A 155 -9.85 -3.19 14.73
N GLU A 156 -9.33 -1.99 15.05
CA GLU A 156 -10.03 -0.98 15.86
C GLU A 156 -11.33 -0.49 15.21
N ARG A 157 -11.47 -0.65 13.88
CA ARG A 157 -12.68 -0.27 13.14
C ARG A 157 -13.72 -1.39 13.09
N LEU A 158 -13.38 -2.58 13.57
CA LEU A 158 -14.29 -3.73 13.59
C LEU A 158 -15.03 -3.77 14.92
N LEU A 159 -16.36 -3.77 14.83
CA LEU A 159 -17.26 -3.86 15.98
C LEU A 159 -17.52 -5.33 16.32
N PRO A 160 -17.64 -5.68 17.61
CA PRO A 160 -18.20 -6.96 18.03
C PRO A 160 -19.60 -7.16 17.43
N ASP A 161 -19.94 -8.40 17.08
CA ASP A 161 -21.26 -8.82 16.59
C ASP A 161 -21.78 -8.11 15.32
N SER A 162 -20.89 -7.49 14.57
CA SER A 162 -21.21 -6.89 13.28
C SER A 162 -20.93 -7.87 12.12
N ALA A 163 -21.25 -7.43 10.91
CA ALA A 163 -20.86 -8.14 9.71
C ALA A 163 -20.12 -7.18 8.78
N TYR A 164 -19.05 -7.68 8.18
CA TYR A 164 -18.22 -6.98 7.22
C TYR A 164 -18.02 -7.82 5.98
N PHE A 165 -17.88 -7.14 4.84
CA PHE A 165 -17.47 -7.72 3.58
C PHE A 165 -16.06 -7.26 3.30
N ILE A 166 -15.10 -8.20 3.31
CA ILE A 166 -13.71 -7.91 3.00
C ILE A 166 -13.42 -8.47 1.62
N HIS A 167 -12.94 -7.61 0.72
CA HIS A 167 -12.63 -7.98 -0.65
C HIS A 167 -11.22 -7.51 -1.03
N ASN A 168 -10.35 -8.48 -1.31
CA ASN A 168 -8.97 -8.25 -1.75
C ASN A 168 -8.75 -8.66 -3.23
N GLY A 169 -9.83 -8.85 -3.99
CA GLY A 169 -9.79 -9.34 -5.37
C GLY A 169 -9.64 -10.86 -5.52
N LEU A 170 -9.40 -11.59 -4.44
CA LEU A 170 -9.21 -13.06 -4.46
C LEU A 170 -10.20 -13.81 -3.59
N ARG A 171 -10.57 -13.25 -2.43
CA ARG A 171 -11.45 -13.90 -1.46
C ARG A 171 -12.43 -12.90 -0.85
N VAL A 172 -13.53 -13.47 -0.39
CA VAL A 172 -14.58 -12.79 0.37
C VAL A 172 -14.73 -13.54 1.69
N THR A 173 -14.72 -12.83 2.81
CA THR A 173 -14.90 -13.42 4.15
C THR A 173 -15.97 -12.67 4.95
N ARG A 174 -16.70 -13.40 5.79
CA ARG A 174 -17.69 -12.85 6.74
C ARG A 174 -17.13 -12.90 8.17
N GLN A 175 -17.50 -11.92 9.00
CA GLN A 175 -17.17 -11.93 10.43
C GLN A 175 -17.79 -13.15 11.12
N GLY A 176 -16.97 -13.93 11.83
CA GLY A 176 -17.38 -15.17 12.52
C GLY A 176 -17.05 -16.47 11.77
N ASP A 177 -16.59 -16.41 10.51
CA ASP A 177 -16.00 -17.58 9.85
C ASP A 177 -14.72 -18.03 10.58
N LEU A 178 -14.35 -19.31 10.49
CA LEU A 178 -13.14 -19.94 11.08
C LEU A 178 -11.79 -19.27 10.70
N SER A 179 -11.83 -18.18 9.94
CA SER A 179 -10.70 -17.46 9.37
C SER A 179 -10.34 -16.16 10.13
N GLU A 180 -10.76 -15.95 11.38
CA GLU A 180 -10.45 -14.73 12.16
C GLU A 180 -8.95 -14.40 12.15
N ALA A 181 -8.09 -15.42 12.27
CA ALA A 181 -6.64 -15.27 12.18
C ALA A 181 -6.18 -14.72 10.81
N TRP A 182 -6.87 -15.09 9.72
CA TRP A 182 -6.59 -14.58 8.38
C TRP A 182 -7.15 -13.17 8.17
N VAL A 183 -8.33 -12.88 8.71
CA VAL A 183 -8.90 -11.51 8.70
C VAL A 183 -7.96 -10.54 9.41
N LYS A 184 -7.36 -10.94 10.54
CA LYS A 184 -6.32 -10.15 11.23
C LYS A 184 -5.10 -9.86 10.35
N ARG A 185 -4.69 -10.80 9.47
CA ARG A 185 -3.60 -10.58 8.50
C ARG A 185 -3.94 -9.55 7.43
N LEU A 186 -5.22 -9.30 7.16
CA LEU A 186 -5.68 -8.26 6.24
C LEU A 186 -5.81 -6.89 6.92
N MET A 187 -5.62 -6.78 8.23
CA MET A 187 -5.57 -5.49 8.94
C MET A 187 -4.19 -4.85 8.75
N TYR A 188 -3.92 -4.42 7.52
CA TYR A 188 -2.61 -3.95 7.08
C TYR A 188 -2.08 -2.72 7.83
N GLU A 189 -2.95 -1.97 8.52
CA GLU A 189 -2.53 -0.82 9.31
C GLU A 189 -1.99 -1.20 10.70
N ASP A 190 -2.37 -2.37 11.20
CA ASP A 190 -2.01 -2.88 12.51
C ASP A 190 -0.71 -3.70 12.46
N ARG A 191 -0.22 -4.11 13.64
CA ARG A 191 0.95 -4.98 13.73
C ARG A 191 0.59 -6.39 13.24
N ASP A 192 1.47 -7.00 12.44
CA ASP A 192 1.22 -8.35 11.94
C ASP A 192 1.93 -9.43 12.78
N ASP A 193 1.62 -10.70 12.49
CA ASP A 193 2.21 -11.88 13.14
C ASP A 193 3.75 -11.96 12.99
N CYS A 194 4.32 -11.24 12.02
CA CYS A 194 5.76 -11.22 11.75
C CYS A 194 6.48 -10.07 12.48
N GLY A 195 5.75 -9.28 13.27
CA GLY A 195 6.29 -8.13 13.99
C GLY A 195 6.53 -6.92 13.10
N ASN A 196 5.96 -6.88 11.88
CA ASN A 196 6.04 -5.70 11.03
C ASN A 196 5.33 -4.52 11.71
N ALA A 197 5.95 -3.34 11.59
CA ALA A 197 5.48 -2.11 12.20
C ALA A 197 4.02 -1.78 11.81
N THR A 198 3.33 -1.05 12.67
CA THR A 198 2.06 -0.36 12.37
C THR A 198 2.29 0.77 11.38
N TYR A 199 1.21 1.25 10.74
CA TYR A 199 1.31 2.36 9.79
C TYR A 199 1.93 3.62 10.42
N VAL A 200 1.56 3.92 11.67
CA VAL A 200 2.07 5.08 12.40
C VAL A 200 3.57 4.95 12.66
N GLU A 201 4.02 3.77 13.09
CA GLU A 201 5.45 3.50 13.31
C GLU A 201 6.26 3.60 12.01
N TYR A 202 5.74 3.06 10.91
CA TYR A 202 6.39 3.14 9.59
C TYR A 202 6.46 4.58 9.07
N LEU A 203 5.39 5.36 9.25
CA LEU A 203 5.37 6.77 8.87
C LEU A 203 6.39 7.59 9.68
N CYS A 204 6.52 7.30 10.98
CA CYS A 204 7.55 7.90 11.83
C CYS A 204 8.96 7.54 11.36
N HIS A 205 9.19 6.29 10.94
CA HIS A 205 10.45 5.86 10.36
C HIS A 205 10.77 6.63 9.07
N ILE A 206 9.83 6.70 8.12
CA ILE A 206 9.98 7.48 6.89
C ILE A 206 10.28 8.95 7.19
N HIS A 207 9.60 9.55 8.16
CA HIS A 207 9.85 10.93 8.54
C HIS A 207 11.29 11.13 9.07
N LYS A 208 11.81 10.20 9.87
CA LYS A 208 13.21 10.24 10.35
C LYS A 208 14.20 10.13 9.19
N GLU A 209 13.96 9.22 8.24
CA GLU A 209 14.80 9.06 7.04
C GLU A 209 14.80 10.32 6.17
N VAL A 210 13.63 10.87 5.87
CA VAL A 210 13.50 12.13 5.10
C VAL A 210 14.25 13.27 5.80
N ARG A 211 14.13 13.39 7.13
CA ARG A 211 14.88 14.41 7.90
C ARG A 211 16.38 14.19 7.87
N SER A 212 16.83 12.93 7.89
CA SER A 212 18.25 12.58 7.77
C SER A 212 18.79 13.03 6.41
N MET A 213 18.05 12.77 5.34
CA MET A 213 18.42 13.15 3.98
C MET A 213 18.33 14.64 3.69
N LEU A 214 17.61 15.44 4.50
CA LEU A 214 17.47 16.89 4.29
C LEU A 214 18.56 17.71 4.99
N LYS A 215 19.33 17.10 5.89
CA LYS A 215 20.56 17.68 6.43
C LYS A 215 21.66 17.66 5.37
#